data_AF-A0A250V3A1-F1
#
_entry.id   AF-A0A250V3A1-F1
#
_cell.length_a   1.000
_cell.length_b   1.000
_cell.length_c   1.000
_cell.angle_alpha   90.00
_cell.angle_beta   90.00
_cell.angle_gamma   90.00
#
_symmetry.space_group_name_H-M   'P 1'
#
loop_
_entity.id
_entity.type
_entity.pdbx_description
1 polymer ?
#
loop_
_entity_poly.entity_id
_entity_poly.type
_entity_poly.pdbx_seq_one_letter_code
_entity_poly.pdbx_strand_id
1 'polypeptide(L)'
;MMYRCGWGSKEGQETVLAVEITREGFEWALRHACHSHYARGLHENQAAWKQELKRAPARVQWDPERDLRLRPLPYRTLQLGLSGEAARRHADEWTVAIRNVTPLVHEVHALVRGGDLDSAARLPPQESFYTGQDELIAHLQG
;
A
#
# COMPACT_ATOMS: atom_id res chain seq x y z
N MET A 1 -2.85 -5.45 -4.48
CA MET A 1 -2.58 -6.72 -3.76
C MET A 1 -3.18 -7.97 -4.42
N MET A 2 -4.47 -7.97 -4.81
CA MET A 2 -5.13 -9.18 -5.36
C MET A 2 -4.48 -9.75 -6.63
N TYR A 3 -3.91 -8.89 -7.48
CA TYR A 3 -3.11 -9.32 -8.63
C TYR A 3 -1.88 -10.16 -8.26
N ARG A 4 -1.20 -9.82 -7.16
CA ARG A 4 0.04 -10.49 -6.73
C ARG A 4 -0.26 -11.85 -6.12
N CYS A 5 -1.21 -11.94 -5.18
CA CYS A 5 -1.60 -13.19 -4.53
C CYS A 5 -2.59 -14.05 -5.34
N GLY A 6 -3.07 -13.55 -6.49
CA GLY A 6 -4.09 -14.23 -7.28
C GLY A 6 -5.38 -14.45 -6.49
N TRP A 7 -5.86 -13.42 -5.79
CA TRP A 7 -7.03 -13.52 -4.90
C TRP A 7 -6.89 -14.57 -3.79
N GLY A 8 -5.67 -14.80 -3.29
CA GLY A 8 -5.43 -15.81 -2.25
C GLY A 8 -5.34 -17.25 -2.78
N SER A 9 -5.18 -17.45 -4.09
CA SER A 9 -5.10 -18.79 -4.68
C SER A 9 -3.69 -19.25 -5.07
N LYS A 10 -2.68 -18.38 -4.99
CA LYS A 10 -1.29 -18.73 -5.35
C LYS A 10 -0.57 -19.37 -4.16
N GLU A 11 0.23 -20.39 -4.47
CA GLU A 11 1.08 -21.08 -3.49
C GLU A 11 1.96 -20.08 -2.73
N GLY A 12 1.95 -20.17 -1.40
CA GLY A 12 2.67 -19.28 -0.47
C GLY A 12 2.07 -17.88 -0.30
N GLN A 13 0.89 -17.61 -0.87
CA GLN A 13 0.15 -16.34 -0.78
C GLN A 13 -1.36 -16.55 -0.57
N GLU A 14 -1.73 -17.59 0.16
CA GLU A 14 -3.12 -18.04 0.33
C GLU A 14 -3.87 -17.23 1.39
N THR A 15 -3.15 -16.57 2.30
CA THR A 15 -3.74 -15.78 3.38
C THR A 15 -3.66 -14.30 3.07
N VAL A 16 -4.80 -13.62 3.16
CA VAL A 16 -4.89 -12.15 3.07
C VAL A 16 -5.33 -11.60 4.42
N LEU A 17 -4.53 -10.67 4.94
CA LEU A 17 -4.79 -9.98 6.20
C LEU A 17 -5.11 -8.51 5.94
N ALA A 18 -6.11 -7.99 6.64
CA ALA A 18 -6.29 -6.57 6.85
C ALA A 18 -5.53 -6.19 8.12
N VAL A 19 -4.59 -5.25 8.00
CA VAL A 19 -3.84 -4.70 9.11
C VAL A 19 -4.31 -3.27 9.33
N GLU A 20 -4.81 -3.01 10.52
CA GLU A 20 -5.25 -1.70 10.95
C GLU A 20 -4.14 -1.07 11.78
N ILE A 21 -3.72 0.13 11.40
CA ILE A 21 -2.63 0.87 12.06
C ILE A 21 -3.11 2.24 12.51
N THR A 22 -2.46 2.82 13.51
CA THR A 22 -2.73 4.19 13.94
C THR A 22 -2.46 5.17 12.81
N ARG A 23 -3.27 6.23 12.75
CA ARG A 23 -3.10 7.31 11.77
C ARG A 23 -1.74 7.98 11.97
N GLU A 24 -1.36 8.25 13.22
CA GLU A 24 -0.10 8.88 13.58
C GLU A 24 1.11 8.05 13.11
N GLY A 25 1.04 6.71 13.23
CA GLY A 25 2.07 5.80 12.74
C GLY A 25 2.21 5.84 11.22
N PHE A 26 1.08 5.81 10.51
CA PHE A 26 1.05 5.95 9.05
C PHE A 26 1.66 7.29 8.60
N GLU A 27 1.23 8.41 9.19
CA GLU A 27 1.76 9.72 8.85
C GLU A 27 3.25 9.86 9.17
N TRP A 28 3.69 9.31 10.32
CA TRP A 28 5.11 9.27 10.66
C TRP A 28 5.91 8.54 9.57
N ALA A 29 5.42 7.37 9.12
CA ALA A 29 6.11 6.60 8.09
C ALA A 29 6.21 7.37 6.76
N LEU A 30 5.18 8.13 6.38
CA LEU A 30 5.21 8.98 5.18
C LEU A 30 6.22 10.14 5.30
N ARG A 31 6.24 10.83 6.44
CA ARG A 31 7.22 11.91 6.70
C ARG A 31 8.67 11.43 6.64
N HIS A 32 8.92 10.16 6.95
CA HIS A 32 10.26 9.55 6.96
C HIS A 32 10.52 8.64 5.75
N ALA A 33 9.64 8.69 4.73
CA ALA A 33 9.82 7.92 3.52
C ALA A 33 10.72 8.64 2.50
N CYS A 34 11.42 7.84 1.70
CA CYS A 34 12.06 8.29 0.46
C CYS A 34 11.53 7.49 -0.75
N HIS A 35 11.81 7.94 -1.98
CA HIS A 35 11.42 7.17 -3.16
C HIS A 35 12.21 5.86 -3.28
N SER A 36 11.49 4.78 -3.62
CA SER A 36 12.11 3.46 -3.87
C SER A 36 12.97 3.42 -5.13
N HIS A 37 12.90 4.45 -5.98
CA HIS A 37 13.66 4.59 -7.23
C HIS A 37 14.24 6.01 -7.33
N TYR A 38 15.35 6.14 -8.06
CA TYR A 38 15.92 7.45 -8.36
C TYR A 38 14.99 8.22 -9.30
N ALA A 39 14.50 9.38 -8.84
CA ALA A 39 13.80 10.35 -9.66
C ALA A 39 14.70 11.58 -9.92
N ARG A 40 14.91 11.91 -11.19
CA ARG A 40 15.68 13.08 -11.61
C ARG A 40 14.88 14.34 -11.28
N GLY A 41 15.47 15.29 -10.55
CA GLY A 41 14.81 16.52 -10.09
C GLY A 41 14.35 16.46 -8.63
N LEU A 42 14.16 15.26 -8.07
CA LEU A 42 13.87 15.05 -6.65
C LEU A 42 15.12 14.75 -5.82
N HIS A 43 16.12 14.11 -6.42
CA HIS A 43 17.40 13.84 -5.78
C HIS A 43 18.55 14.52 -6.53
N GLU A 44 19.50 15.06 -5.77
CA GLU A 44 20.70 15.75 -6.28
C GLU A 44 21.45 14.88 -7.30
N ASN A 45 21.68 13.61 -6.95
CA ASN A 45 22.30 12.62 -7.81
C ASN A 45 22.00 11.19 -7.32
N GLN A 46 22.36 10.20 -8.12
CA GLN A 46 22.10 8.79 -7.81
C GLN A 46 22.84 8.31 -6.55
N ALA A 47 24.01 8.86 -6.24
CA ALA A 47 24.78 8.48 -5.05
C ALA A 47 24.12 9.01 -3.77
N ALA A 48 23.65 10.26 -3.77
CA ALA A 48 22.89 10.86 -2.68
C ALA A 48 21.60 10.08 -2.40
N TRP A 49 20.81 9.77 -3.44
CA TRP A 49 19.62 8.92 -3.32
C TRP A 49 19.94 7.54 -2.71
N LYS A 50 21.01 6.87 -3.14
CA LYS A 50 21.39 5.57 -2.57
C LYS A 50 21.74 5.66 -1.07
N GLN A 51 22.34 6.76 -0.63
CA GLN A 51 22.64 6.96 0.80
C GLN A 51 21.39 7.23 1.61
N GLU A 52 20.48 8.06 1.08
CA GLU A 52 19.17 8.31 1.66
C GLU A 52 18.35 7.01 1.77
N LEU A 53 18.25 6.25 0.68
CA LEU A 53 17.54 4.97 0.61
C LEU A 53 18.02 3.94 1.65
N LYS A 54 19.32 3.95 1.98
CA LYS A 54 19.90 3.07 3.01
C LYS A 54 19.50 3.47 4.43
N ARG A 55 19.25 4.76 4.66
CA ARG A 55 18.95 5.32 5.99
C ARG A 55 17.45 5.46 6.23
N ALA A 56 16.66 5.67 5.18
CA ALA A 56 15.24 5.91 5.28
C ALA A 56 14.53 4.68 5.88
N PRO A 57 13.80 4.84 6.99
CA PRO A 57 13.08 3.73 7.62
C PRO A 57 11.83 3.35 6.81
N ALA A 58 11.36 4.21 5.91
CA ALA A 58 10.26 3.94 5.01
C ALA A 58 10.61 4.26 3.54
N ARG A 59 9.91 3.61 2.62
CA ARG A 59 10.08 3.82 1.17
C ARG A 59 8.73 3.87 0.49
N VAL A 60 8.59 4.77 -0.47
CA VAL A 60 7.37 4.96 -1.25
C VAL A 60 7.58 4.55 -2.69
N GLN A 61 6.59 3.84 -3.23
CA GLN A 61 6.46 3.48 -4.63
C GLN A 61 5.03 3.73 -5.09
N TRP A 62 4.86 4.24 -6.31
CA TRP A 62 3.56 4.41 -6.94
C TRP A 62 3.29 3.25 -7.89
N ASP A 63 2.50 2.28 -7.43
CA ASP A 63 2.12 1.10 -8.20
C ASP A 63 0.89 1.37 -9.08
N PRO A 64 0.70 0.64 -10.21
CA PRO A 64 -0.56 0.71 -10.95
C PRO A 64 -1.73 0.26 -10.07
N GLU A 65 -2.71 1.16 -9.87
CA GLU A 65 -3.98 0.76 -9.28
C GLU A 65 -4.76 -0.10 -10.27
N ARG A 66 -5.57 -1.03 -9.77
CA ARG A 66 -6.31 -1.96 -10.62
C ARG A 66 -7.76 -2.09 -10.17
N ASP A 67 -8.65 -2.24 -11.15
CA ASP A 67 -10.05 -2.54 -10.89
C ASP A 67 -10.26 -3.99 -10.41
N LEU A 68 -11.51 -4.36 -10.13
CA LEU A 68 -11.91 -5.72 -9.73
C LEU A 68 -11.59 -6.79 -10.78
N ARG A 69 -11.37 -6.41 -12.04
CA ARG A 69 -10.90 -7.32 -13.12
C ARG A 69 -9.39 -7.32 -13.27
N LEU A 70 -8.68 -6.70 -12.33
CA LEU A 70 -7.24 -6.52 -12.32
C LEU A 70 -6.71 -5.72 -13.52
N ARG A 71 -7.55 -4.90 -14.17
CA ARG A 71 -7.13 -4.00 -15.25
C ARG A 71 -6.57 -2.71 -14.65
N PRO A 72 -5.48 -2.14 -15.20
CA PRO A 72 -4.89 -0.91 -14.67
C PRO A 72 -5.85 0.28 -14.80
N LEU A 73 -5.87 1.12 -13.77
CA LEU A 73 -6.66 2.35 -13.69
C LEU A 73 -5.78 3.59 -14.01
N PRO A 74 -6.38 4.76 -14.32
CA PRO A 74 -5.64 5.96 -14.71
C PRO A 74 -4.91 6.65 -13.55
N TYR A 75 -5.03 6.12 -12.33
CA TYR A 75 -4.33 6.59 -11.14
C TYR A 75 -3.47 5.47 -10.54
N ARG A 76 -2.67 5.83 -9.54
CA ARG A 76 -1.67 4.96 -8.91
C ARG A 76 -2.02 4.74 -7.43
N THR A 77 -1.64 3.58 -6.91
CA THR A 77 -1.71 3.25 -5.48
C THR A 77 -0.37 3.56 -4.83
N LEU A 78 -0.42 4.11 -3.62
CA LEU A 78 0.76 4.22 -2.78
C LEU A 78 1.13 2.85 -2.21
N GLN A 79 2.35 2.38 -2.48
CA GLN A 79 2.97 1.26 -1.78
C GLN A 79 4.04 1.79 -0.82
N LEU A 80 3.83 1.52 0.47
CA LEU A 80 4.74 1.91 1.55
C LEU A 80 5.51 0.68 2.04
N GLY A 81 6.82 0.67 1.84
CA GLY A 81 7.73 -0.34 2.38
C GLY A 81 8.33 0.14 3.70
N LEU A 82 8.25 -0.68 4.75
CA LEU A 82 8.78 -0.37 6.08
C LEU A 82 10.04 -1.18 6.36
N SER A 83 11.03 -0.54 6.99
CA SER A 83 12.30 -1.17 7.37
C SER A 83 12.87 -0.53 8.63
N GLY A 84 13.87 -1.19 9.24
CA GLY A 84 14.55 -0.66 10.42
C GLY A 84 13.57 -0.29 11.54
N GLU A 85 13.60 0.97 11.95
CA GLU A 85 12.74 1.50 13.01
C GLU A 85 11.25 1.47 12.64
N ALA A 86 10.88 1.81 11.40
CA ALA A 86 9.48 1.82 11.01
C ALA A 86 8.86 0.42 11.09
N ALA A 87 9.62 -0.62 10.73
CA ALA A 87 9.14 -1.99 10.81
C ALA A 87 8.90 -2.43 12.27
N ARG A 88 9.78 -2.04 13.20
CA ARG A 88 9.59 -2.32 14.64
C ARG A 88 8.39 -1.57 15.20
N ARG A 89 8.33 -0.25 15.00
CA ARG A 89 7.21 0.56 15.48
C ARG A 89 5.87 0.12 14.88
N HIS A 90 5.85 -0.28 13.61
CA HIS A 90 4.66 -0.86 13.00
C HIS A 90 4.16 -2.09 13.77
N ALA A 91 5.06 -3.03 14.10
CA ALA A 91 4.70 -4.25 14.80
C ALA A 91 4.33 -4.01 16.27
N ASP A 92 5.09 -3.17 16.97
CA ASP A 92 5.03 -3.06 18.42
C ASP A 92 4.14 -1.90 18.92
N GLU A 93 3.95 -0.85 18.10
CA GLU A 93 3.32 0.41 18.54
C GLU A 93 2.11 0.81 17.69
N TRP A 94 2.18 0.66 16.36
CA TRP A 94 1.15 1.22 15.46
C TRP A 94 0.03 0.23 15.15
N THR A 95 0.27 -1.08 15.26
CA THR A 95 -0.76 -2.08 14.91
C THR A 95 -1.89 -2.08 15.93
N VAL A 96 -3.09 -1.74 15.46
CA VAL A 96 -4.33 -1.73 16.24
C VAL A 96 -5.04 -3.07 16.16
N ALA A 97 -5.14 -3.65 14.96
CA ALA A 97 -5.81 -4.91 14.75
C ALA A 97 -5.30 -5.64 13.51
N ILE A 98 -5.36 -6.98 13.56
CA ILE A 98 -5.10 -7.84 12.41
C ILE A 98 -6.33 -8.73 12.22
N ARG A 99 -6.90 -8.70 11.02
CA ARG A 99 -8.08 -9.49 10.65
C ARG A 99 -7.76 -10.37 9.46
N ASN A 100 -8.07 -11.66 9.55
CA ASN A 100 -8.04 -12.53 8.39
C ASN A 100 -9.24 -12.22 7.49
N VAL A 101 -8.97 -11.65 6.32
CA VAL A 101 -9.99 -11.28 5.33
C VAL A 101 -9.96 -12.21 4.11
N THR A 102 -9.27 -13.35 4.19
CA THR A 102 -9.23 -14.37 3.14
C THR A 102 -10.63 -14.81 2.71
N PRO A 103 -11.60 -15.08 3.62
CA PRO A 103 -12.96 -15.43 3.20
C PRO A 103 -13.63 -14.33 2.37
N LEU A 104 -13.49 -13.06 2.79
CA LEU A 104 -14.01 -11.91 2.05
C LEU A 104 -13.38 -11.79 0.67
N VAL A 105 -12.07 -11.98 0.56
CA VAL A 105 -11.34 -11.98 -0.72
C VAL A 105 -11.87 -13.06 -1.66
N HIS A 106 -12.12 -14.27 -1.15
CA HIS A 106 -12.69 -15.36 -1.94
C HIS A 106 -14.13 -15.07 -2.38
N GLU A 107 -14.94 -14.46 -1.53
CA GLU A 107 -16.31 -14.04 -1.86
C GLU A 107 -16.31 -12.99 -2.98
N VAL A 108 -15.51 -11.93 -2.85
CA VAL A 108 -15.35 -10.92 -3.90
C VAL A 108 -14.87 -11.57 -5.20
N HIS A 109 -13.88 -12.46 -5.13
CA HIS A 109 -13.38 -13.15 -6.33
C HIS A 109 -14.45 -14.04 -6.98
N ALA A 110 -15.28 -14.72 -6.19
CA ALA A 110 -16.38 -15.53 -6.72
C ALA A 110 -17.40 -14.68 -7.49
N LEU A 111 -17.79 -13.53 -6.94
CA LEU A 111 -18.69 -12.58 -7.61
C LEU A 111 -18.08 -12.01 -8.89
N VAL A 112 -16.80 -11.63 -8.86
CA VAL A 112 -16.07 -11.17 -10.05
C VAL A 112 -16.05 -12.24 -11.15
N ARG A 113 -15.78 -13.51 -10.79
CA ARG A 113 -15.82 -14.62 -11.75
C ARG A 113 -17.22 -14.91 -12.28
N GLY A 114 -18.24 -14.70 -11.46
CA GLY A 114 -19.65 -14.80 -11.85
C GLY A 114 -20.17 -13.62 -12.67
N GLY A 115 -19.39 -12.54 -12.80
CA GLY A 115 -19.76 -11.33 -13.54
C GLY A 115 -20.60 -10.32 -12.74
N ASP A 116 -20.92 -10.60 -11.47
CA ASP A 116 -21.65 -9.69 -10.59
C ASP A 116 -20.70 -8.67 -9.95
N LEU A 117 -20.29 -7.69 -10.75
CA LEU A 117 -19.37 -6.64 -10.31
C LEU A 117 -20.01 -5.66 -9.33
N ASP A 118 -21.33 -5.46 -9.41
CA ASP A 118 -22.03 -4.51 -8.55
C ASP A 118 -22.05 -5.02 -7.10
N SER A 119 -22.32 -6.31 -6.89
CA SER A 119 -22.21 -6.93 -5.57
C SER A 119 -20.76 -6.98 -5.10
N ALA A 120 -19.82 -7.34 -5.98
CA ALA A 120 -18.40 -7.38 -5.64
C ALA A 120 -17.88 -6.01 -5.16
N ALA A 121 -18.33 -4.91 -5.76
CA ALA A 121 -17.90 -3.55 -5.41
C ALA A 121 -18.46 -3.05 -4.06
N ARG A 122 -19.51 -3.68 -3.53
CA ARG A 122 -20.12 -3.28 -2.23
C ARG A 122 -19.49 -3.95 -1.02
N LEU A 123 -18.72 -5.01 -1.22
CA LEU A 123 -18.13 -5.80 -0.13
C LEU A 123 -16.88 -5.19 0.50
N PRO A 124 -15.91 -4.64 -0.28
CA PRO A 124 -14.76 -3.97 0.30
C PRO A 124 -15.16 -2.73 1.13
N PRO A 125 -14.32 -2.30 2.08
CA PRO A 125 -14.53 -1.03 2.77
C PRO A 125 -14.64 0.13 1.79
N GLN A 126 -15.53 1.09 2.08
CA GLN A 126 -15.65 2.29 1.25
C GLN A 126 -14.42 3.19 1.42
N GLU A 127 -13.82 3.55 0.30
CA GLU A 127 -12.69 4.47 0.26
C GLU A 127 -13.18 5.92 0.46
N SER A 128 -12.37 6.70 1.17
CA SER A 128 -12.61 8.14 1.38
C SER A 128 -11.32 8.90 1.12
N PHE A 129 -11.44 10.17 0.73
CA PHE A 129 -10.27 11.01 0.51
C PHE A 129 -9.49 11.23 1.79
N TYR A 130 -8.16 11.08 1.70
CA TYR A 130 -7.27 11.35 2.82
C TYR A 130 -7.06 12.86 2.98
N THR A 131 -7.53 13.42 4.09
CA THR A 131 -7.43 14.87 4.37
C THR A 131 -6.06 15.24 4.94
N GLY A 132 -5.50 16.37 4.48
CA GLY A 132 -4.18 16.86 4.91
C GLY A 132 -3.00 16.18 4.20
N GLN A 133 -3.25 15.49 3.09
CA GLN A 133 -2.22 14.76 2.34
C GLN A 133 -1.16 15.67 1.70
N ASP A 134 -1.53 16.88 1.25
CA ASP A 134 -0.64 17.69 0.39
C ASP A 134 0.66 18.07 1.10
N GLU A 135 0.59 18.47 2.38
CA GLU A 135 1.78 18.75 3.19
C GLU A 135 2.55 17.46 3.56
N LEU A 136 1.82 16.36 3.75
CA LEU A 136 2.37 15.09 4.21
C LEU A 136 3.25 14.40 3.15
N ILE A 137 2.89 14.56 1.88
CA ILE A 137 3.58 13.92 0.75
C ILE A 137 4.31 14.91 -0.15
N ALA A 138 4.42 16.20 0.22
CA ALA A 138 5.06 17.22 -0.61
C ALA A 138 6.48 16.84 -1.06
N HIS A 139 7.28 16.23 -0.17
CA HIS A 139 8.64 15.75 -0.48
C HIS A 139 8.69 14.45 -1.29
N LEU A 140 7.52 13.84 -1.54
CA LEU A 140 7.32 12.62 -2.33
C LEU A 140 6.61 12.91 -3.66
N GLN A 141 6.27 14.18 -3.93
CA GLN A 141 5.69 14.64 -5.18
C GLN A 141 6.81 15.12 -6.11
N GLY A 142 7.04 14.38 -7.20
CA GLY A 142 7.86 14.83 -8.33
C GLY A 142 7.57 14.04 -9.60
#